data_AF-A0A972JX49-F1
#
_entry.id   AF-A0A972JX49-F1
#
_cell.length_a   1.000
_cell.length_b   1.000
_cell.length_c   1.000
_cell.angle_alpha   90.00
_cell.angle_beta   90.00
_cell.angle_gamma   90.00
#
_symmetry.space_group_name_H-M   'P 1'
#
loop_
_entity.id
_entity.type
_entity.pdbx_description
1 polymer ?
#
loop_
_entity_poly.entity_id
_entity_poly.type
_entity_poly.pdbx_seq_one_letter_code
_entity_poly.pdbx_strand_id
1 'polypeptide(L)'
;MLEVQTAVAKIPGHGNVESGDTFEMIERPGGGFSFVLVNGQGSGRGAKTLSNLVITRVITQLKDGARDGVVARGAHDYLYTYRMGQVAATLNILSVDFQSHTILITRNNPAPFLVLTTDGIETHHEPSAPIGLHPMTKPNITELPVHPYTYVIAFTDGLLKAGERYDEDVELGNFLVGWDAKAGYSAINLCDALLNRVIKIDRGEPADDITIIVLALLPSTTDKRIRRVSANFHMERPT
;
A
#
# COMPACT_ATOMS: atom_id res chain seq x y z
N MET A 1 2.63 -12.03 22.89
CA MET A 1 2.58 -12.39 21.45
C MET A 1 2.16 -11.16 20.67
N LEU A 2 2.62 -10.97 19.44
CA LEU A 2 2.16 -9.87 18.58
C LEU A 2 1.11 -10.38 17.60
N GLU A 3 0.11 -9.55 17.35
CA GLU A 3 -0.86 -9.71 16.27
C GLU A 3 -0.47 -8.74 15.14
N VAL A 4 -0.35 -9.28 13.93
CA VAL A 4 -0.16 -8.49 12.71
C VAL A 4 -1.54 -8.27 12.12
N GLN A 5 -1.99 -7.03 12.09
CA GLN A 5 -3.24 -6.63 11.45
C GLN A 5 -2.92 -5.86 10.17
N THR A 6 -3.73 -6.06 9.13
CA THR A 6 -3.62 -5.27 7.90
C THR A 6 -5.00 -4.90 7.42
N ALA A 7 -5.16 -3.64 7.04
CA ALA A 7 -6.37 -3.10 6.47
C ALA A 7 -6.04 -2.38 5.17
N VAL A 8 -6.92 -2.53 4.19
CA VAL A 8 -6.83 -1.84 2.92
C VAL A 8 -8.17 -1.20 2.62
N ALA A 9 -8.13 0.09 2.31
CA ALA A 9 -9.30 0.83 1.87
C ALA A 9 -8.98 1.49 0.54
N LYS A 10 -9.91 1.39 -0.42
CA LYS A 10 -9.75 1.94 -1.76
C LYS A 10 -11.03 2.55 -2.29
N ILE A 11 -10.91 3.68 -2.99
CA ILE A 11 -12.01 4.36 -3.67
C ILE A 11 -11.52 4.82 -5.05
N PRO A 12 -12.30 4.61 -6.12
CA PRO A 12 -11.95 5.17 -7.42
C PRO A 12 -12.08 6.69 -7.44
N GLY A 13 -11.30 7.32 -8.31
CA GLY A 13 -11.48 8.74 -8.65
C GLY A 13 -12.91 9.00 -9.13
N HIS A 14 -13.44 10.19 -8.83
CA HIS A 14 -14.80 10.59 -9.17
C HIS A 14 -15.06 10.46 -10.67
N GLY A 15 -16.20 9.84 -11.02
CA GLY A 15 -16.59 9.56 -12.40
C GLY A 15 -15.98 8.29 -13.00
N ASN A 16 -15.01 7.65 -12.33
CA ASN A 16 -14.49 6.35 -12.76
C ASN A 16 -15.31 5.21 -12.19
N VAL A 17 -15.67 4.24 -13.04
CA VAL A 17 -16.36 3.00 -12.63
C VAL A 17 -15.40 2.06 -11.89
N GLU A 18 -14.11 2.10 -12.27
CA GLU A 18 -13.07 1.26 -11.68
C GLU A 18 -11.81 2.06 -11.39
N SER A 19 -11.12 1.65 -10.33
CA SER A 19 -9.83 2.21 -9.93
C SER A 19 -8.69 1.48 -10.64
N GLY A 20 -7.75 2.25 -11.16
CA GLY A 20 -6.48 1.83 -11.73
C GLY A 20 -5.53 1.21 -10.72
N ASP A 21 -5.76 1.42 -9.42
CA ASP A 21 -5.02 0.77 -8.35
C ASP A 21 -5.38 -0.71 -8.23
N THR A 22 -4.36 -1.54 -8.05
CA THR A 22 -4.52 -2.95 -7.75
C THR A 22 -3.77 -3.33 -6.48
N PHE A 23 -4.48 -4.03 -5.60
CA PHE A 23 -3.97 -4.59 -4.37
C PHE A 23 -4.11 -6.11 -4.41
N GLU A 24 -3.07 -6.83 -4.01
CA GLU A 24 -3.11 -8.27 -3.75
C GLU A 24 -2.33 -8.63 -2.49
N MET A 25 -2.80 -9.66 -1.79
CA MET A 25 -2.14 -10.25 -0.63
C MET A 25 -1.71 -11.67 -0.94
N ILE A 26 -0.55 -12.08 -0.41
CA ILE A 26 -0.06 -13.44 -0.55
C ILE A 26 0.61 -13.95 0.73
N GLU A 27 0.29 -15.19 1.12
CA GLU A 27 1.10 -15.95 2.08
C GLU A 27 2.42 -16.38 1.43
N ARG A 28 3.54 -16.07 2.10
CA ARG A 28 4.86 -16.42 1.60
C ARG A 28 5.16 -17.91 1.87
N PRO A 29 5.80 -18.64 0.94
CA PRO A 29 6.19 -20.04 1.17
C PRO A 29 7.11 -20.23 2.38
N GLY A 30 7.98 -19.24 2.64
CA GLY A 30 8.88 -19.22 3.79
C GLY A 30 8.22 -18.88 5.13
N GLY A 31 6.93 -18.54 5.12
CA GLY A 31 6.21 -18.00 6.28
C GLY A 31 6.11 -16.48 6.25
N GLY A 32 5.01 -15.96 6.78
CA GLY A 32 4.69 -14.54 6.71
C GLY A 32 3.76 -14.19 5.56
N PHE A 33 3.57 -12.89 5.34
CA PHE A 33 2.65 -12.35 4.34
C PHE A 33 3.29 -11.21 3.57
N SER A 34 2.93 -11.06 2.31
CA SER A 34 3.22 -9.88 1.51
C SER A 34 1.94 -9.22 1.03
N PHE A 35 1.94 -7.90 1.04
CA PHE A 35 0.86 -7.01 0.63
C PHE A 35 1.41 -6.14 -0.50
N VAL A 36 0.84 -6.28 -1.69
CA VAL A 36 1.35 -5.66 -2.91
C VAL A 36 0.36 -4.62 -3.39
N LEU A 37 0.85 -3.42 -3.69
CA LEU A 37 0.08 -2.32 -4.24
C LEU A 37 0.73 -1.83 -5.52
N VAL A 38 -0.07 -1.71 -6.58
CA VAL A 38 0.35 -1.18 -7.87
C VAL A 38 -0.62 -0.10 -8.33
N ASN A 39 -0.13 1.12 -8.56
CA ASN A 39 -0.87 2.15 -9.30
C ASN A 39 -0.36 2.17 -10.75
N GLY A 40 -1.22 1.85 -11.72
CA GLY A 40 -0.88 1.91 -13.14
C GLY A 40 -1.07 3.32 -13.69
N GLN A 41 -0.17 3.79 -14.56
CA GLN A 41 -0.32 5.11 -15.18
C GLN A 41 -1.68 5.27 -15.91
N GLY A 42 -2.35 6.40 -15.66
CA GLY A 42 -3.64 6.76 -16.24
C GLY A 42 -4.79 6.51 -15.27
N SER A 43 -6.02 6.37 -15.79
CA SER A 43 -7.22 6.09 -15.00
C SER A 43 -8.11 5.04 -15.66
N GLY A 44 -9.05 4.48 -14.89
CA GLY A 44 -10.03 3.50 -15.36
C GLY A 44 -9.41 2.22 -15.92
N ARG A 45 -10.04 1.67 -16.96
CA ARG A 45 -9.72 0.33 -17.49
C ARG A 45 -8.29 0.14 -17.98
N GLY A 46 -7.72 1.18 -18.59
CA GLY A 46 -6.35 1.14 -19.09
C GLY A 46 -5.35 0.97 -17.94
N ALA A 47 -5.46 1.84 -16.94
CA ALA A 47 -4.65 1.79 -15.73
C ALA A 47 -4.87 0.48 -14.96
N LYS A 48 -6.12 0.02 -14.84
CA LYS A 48 -6.45 -1.24 -14.17
C LYS A 48 -5.85 -2.46 -14.87
N THR A 49 -5.89 -2.49 -16.20
CA THR A 49 -5.26 -3.57 -16.97
C THR A 49 -3.75 -3.56 -16.76
N LEU A 50 -3.13 -2.37 -16.71
CA LEU A 50 -1.69 -2.22 -16.50
C LEU A 50 -1.26 -2.65 -15.09
N SER A 51 -1.99 -2.23 -14.05
CA SER A 51 -1.66 -2.61 -12.67
C SER A 51 -1.89 -4.10 -12.42
N ASN A 52 -2.95 -4.70 -12.97
CA ASN A 52 -3.18 -6.15 -12.93
C ASN A 52 -2.05 -6.94 -13.60
N LEU A 53 -1.56 -6.47 -14.75
CA LEU A 53 -0.45 -7.08 -15.48
C LEU A 53 0.82 -7.15 -14.61
N VAL A 54 1.16 -6.03 -13.96
CA VAL A 54 2.35 -5.94 -13.09
C VAL A 54 2.17 -6.80 -11.83
N ILE A 55 1.03 -6.67 -11.14
CA ILE A 55 0.84 -7.35 -9.85
C ILE A 55 0.81 -8.87 -10.01
N THR A 56 0.26 -9.39 -11.12
CA THR A 56 0.26 -10.83 -11.42
C THR A 56 1.69 -11.38 -11.46
N ARG A 57 2.61 -10.61 -12.06
CA ARG A 57 4.03 -11.00 -12.15
C ARG A 57 4.71 -10.96 -10.79
N VAL A 58 4.41 -9.94 -9.99
CA VAL A 58 4.93 -9.79 -8.62
C VAL A 58 4.48 -10.97 -7.75
N ILE A 59 3.17 -11.22 -7.69
CA ILE A 59 2.58 -12.26 -6.84
C ILE A 59 3.08 -13.65 -7.22
N THR A 60 3.24 -13.93 -8.51
CA THR A 60 3.78 -15.20 -8.98
C THR A 60 5.20 -15.43 -8.46
N GLN A 61 6.10 -14.43 -8.60
CA GLN A 61 7.48 -14.60 -8.14
C GLN A 61 7.59 -14.65 -6.60
N LEU A 62 6.73 -13.91 -5.87
CA LEU A 62 6.65 -14.04 -4.41
C LEU A 62 6.17 -15.43 -3.99
N LYS A 63 5.21 -16.02 -4.71
CA LYS A 63 4.75 -17.41 -4.52
C LYS A 63 5.84 -18.44 -4.81
N ASP A 64 6.76 -18.13 -5.73
CA ASP A 64 7.94 -18.97 -6.00
C ASP A 64 9.02 -18.83 -4.91
N GLY A 65 8.82 -17.97 -3.90
CA GLY A 65 9.74 -17.75 -2.79
C GLY A 65 10.84 -16.74 -3.07
N ALA A 66 10.73 -15.95 -4.14
CA ALA A 66 11.71 -14.91 -4.44
C ALA A 66 11.69 -13.77 -3.40
N ARG A 67 12.86 -13.13 -3.22
CA ARG A 67 13.01 -11.96 -2.35
C ARG A 67 12.40 -10.72 -2.99
N ASP A 68 11.79 -9.86 -2.19
CA ASP A 68 11.02 -8.69 -2.66
C ASP A 68 11.80 -7.80 -3.64
N GLY A 69 13.08 -7.51 -3.35
CA GLY A 69 13.91 -6.71 -4.25
C GLY A 69 14.16 -7.35 -5.62
N VAL A 70 14.27 -8.69 -5.67
CA VAL A 70 14.38 -9.45 -6.94
C VAL A 70 13.06 -9.38 -7.68
N VAL A 71 11.94 -9.52 -6.95
CA VAL A 71 10.61 -9.47 -7.53
C VAL A 71 10.28 -8.10 -8.11
N ALA A 72 10.53 -7.03 -7.35
CA ALA A 72 10.30 -5.66 -7.81
C ALA A 72 11.13 -5.34 -9.06
N ARG A 73 12.39 -5.80 -9.09
CA ARG A 73 13.24 -5.67 -10.29
C ARG A 73 12.74 -6.51 -11.46
N GLY A 74 12.28 -7.74 -11.22
CA GLY A 74 11.70 -8.57 -12.27
C GLY A 74 10.40 -7.99 -12.83
N ALA A 75 9.57 -7.38 -11.99
CA ALA A 75 8.36 -6.66 -12.41
C ALA A 75 8.72 -5.41 -13.23
N HIS A 76 9.76 -4.68 -12.81
CA HIS A 76 10.30 -3.56 -13.57
C HIS A 76 10.75 -3.96 -14.97
N ASP A 77 11.65 -4.94 -15.07
CA ASP A 77 12.22 -5.38 -16.34
C ASP A 77 11.12 -5.92 -17.27
N TYR A 78 10.13 -6.62 -16.71
CA TYR A 78 8.95 -7.08 -17.44
C TYR A 78 8.13 -5.92 -18.01
N LEU A 79 7.75 -4.94 -17.18
CA LEU A 79 6.95 -3.80 -17.62
C LEU A 79 7.69 -2.98 -18.66
N TYR A 80 8.96 -2.64 -18.40
CA TYR A 80 9.81 -1.86 -19.31
C TYR A 80 9.90 -2.53 -20.68
N THR A 81 10.13 -3.85 -20.72
CA THR A 81 10.24 -4.61 -21.97
C THR A 81 8.89 -4.71 -22.69
N TYR A 82 7.83 -5.04 -21.96
CA TYR A 82 6.50 -5.27 -22.54
C TYR A 82 5.81 -3.99 -23.04
N ARG A 83 6.25 -2.83 -22.54
CA ARG A 83 5.74 -1.50 -22.90
C ARG A 83 6.79 -0.60 -23.53
N MET A 84 7.97 -1.12 -23.84
CA MET A 84 9.07 -0.40 -24.52
C MET A 84 9.43 0.94 -23.85
N GLY A 85 9.46 0.98 -22.51
CA GLY A 85 9.77 2.20 -21.78
C GLY A 85 8.69 3.29 -21.80
N GLN A 86 7.49 3.02 -22.33
CA GLN A 86 6.48 4.07 -22.62
C GLN A 86 5.47 4.32 -21.50
N VAL A 87 5.36 3.43 -20.51
CA VAL A 87 4.38 3.58 -19.42
C VAL A 87 5.01 3.27 -18.07
N ALA A 88 4.52 3.95 -17.05
CA ALA A 88 4.92 3.79 -15.67
C ALA A 88 3.90 3.00 -14.86
N ALA A 89 4.36 2.41 -13.77
CA ALA A 89 3.51 2.03 -12.65
C ALA A 89 4.27 2.27 -11.35
N THR A 90 3.58 2.66 -10.28
CA THR A 90 4.17 2.61 -8.94
C THR A 90 3.99 1.21 -8.36
N LEU A 91 4.93 0.76 -7.54
CA LEU A 91 4.91 -0.54 -6.90
C LEU A 91 5.34 -0.40 -5.45
N ASN A 92 4.55 -0.94 -4.52
CA ASN A 92 4.91 -1.12 -3.13
C ASN A 92 4.70 -2.59 -2.76
N ILE A 93 5.67 -3.20 -2.09
CA ILE A 93 5.56 -4.53 -1.48
C ILE A 93 5.86 -4.37 -0.01
N LEU A 94 4.86 -4.61 0.84
CA LEU A 94 4.99 -4.64 2.29
C LEU A 94 4.99 -6.10 2.71
N SER A 95 6.10 -6.58 3.26
CA SER A 95 6.24 -7.97 3.69
C SER A 95 6.48 -8.04 5.19
N VAL A 96 5.76 -8.92 5.86
CA VAL A 96 6.09 -9.36 7.22
C VAL A 96 6.73 -10.73 7.09
N ASP A 97 8.04 -10.78 7.28
CA ASP A 97 8.80 -12.01 7.16
C ASP A 97 8.99 -12.67 8.52
N PHE A 98 8.46 -13.89 8.66
CA PHE A 98 8.53 -14.63 9.91
C PHE A 98 9.88 -15.32 10.12
N GLN A 99 10.74 -15.42 9.09
CA GLN A 99 12.08 -15.99 9.23
C GLN A 99 13.07 -14.97 9.78
N SER A 100 13.07 -13.77 9.20
CA SER A 100 13.92 -12.66 9.64
C SER A 100 13.34 -11.86 10.80
N HIS A 101 12.05 -12.03 11.10
CA HIS A 101 11.32 -11.26 12.11
C HIS A 101 11.36 -9.74 11.86
N THR A 102 11.28 -9.34 10.60
CA THR A 102 11.26 -7.92 10.19
C THR A 102 10.07 -7.60 9.29
N ILE A 103 9.76 -6.30 9.21
CA ILE A 103 8.89 -5.76 8.18
C ILE A 103 9.77 -5.18 7.08
N LEU A 104 9.55 -5.62 5.85
CA LEU A 104 10.23 -5.10 4.67
C LEU A 104 9.27 -4.24 3.85
N ILE A 105 9.70 -3.04 3.48
CA ILE A 105 8.99 -2.16 2.57
C ILE A 105 9.86 -1.97 1.33
N THR A 106 9.47 -2.61 0.24
CA THR A 106 10.12 -2.47 -1.07
C THR A 106 9.30 -1.50 -1.93
N ARG A 107 9.91 -0.38 -2.32
CA ARG A 107 9.23 0.76 -2.93
C ARG A 107 9.84 1.19 -4.26
N ASN A 108 8.99 1.21 -5.28
CA ASN A 108 9.13 1.91 -6.56
C ASN A 108 7.95 2.88 -6.72
N ASN A 109 7.85 3.83 -5.81
CA ASN A 109 6.75 4.78 -5.71
C ASN A 109 7.34 6.10 -5.20
N PRO A 110 7.21 7.23 -5.92
CA PRO A 110 7.70 8.52 -5.43
C PRO A 110 7.05 8.97 -4.12
N ALA A 111 5.79 8.58 -3.88
CA ALA A 111 5.11 8.89 -2.63
C ALA A 111 5.85 8.25 -1.44
N PRO A 112 5.92 8.92 -0.27
CA PRO A 112 6.52 8.34 0.92
C PRO A 112 5.62 7.24 1.49
N PHE A 113 6.16 6.50 2.45
CA PHE A 113 5.35 5.76 3.42
C PHE A 113 5.65 6.30 4.82
N LEU A 114 4.73 6.06 5.74
CA LEU A 114 4.79 6.60 7.10
C LEU A 114 4.86 5.45 8.10
N VAL A 115 5.66 5.65 9.15
CA VAL A 115 5.75 4.74 10.29
C VAL A 115 5.32 5.51 11.52
N LEU A 116 4.25 5.08 12.15
CA LEU A 116 3.77 5.64 13.41
C LEU A 116 4.08 4.64 14.54
N THR A 117 4.78 5.11 15.56
CA THR A 117 5.12 4.34 16.76
C THR A 117 4.67 5.09 18.01
N THR A 118 5.01 4.56 19.19
CA THR A 118 4.81 5.27 20.46
C THR A 118 5.68 6.51 20.62
N ASP A 119 6.74 6.62 19.81
CA ASP A 119 7.73 7.70 19.89
C ASP A 119 7.42 8.85 18.92
N GLY A 120 6.48 8.63 18.00
CA GLY A 120 6.00 9.62 17.05
C GLY A 120 5.86 9.04 15.64
N ILE A 121 5.83 9.95 14.66
CA ILE A 121 5.75 9.63 13.24
C ILE A 121 7.11 9.82 12.57
N GLU A 122 7.50 8.83 11.78
CA GLU A 122 8.63 8.89 10.86
C GLU A 122 8.14 8.84 9.40
N THR A 123 8.72 9.69 8.56
CA THR A 123 8.37 9.79 7.13
C THR A 123 9.52 9.30 6.27
N HIS A 124 9.31 8.17 5.59
CA HIS A 124 10.28 7.58 4.67
C HIS A 124 10.03 8.06 3.25
N HIS A 125 10.83 9.04 2.84
CA HIS A 125 10.69 9.79 1.59
C HIS A 125 11.96 9.74 0.73
N GLU A 126 12.79 8.71 0.91
CA GLU A 126 14.00 8.52 0.13
C GLU A 126 13.67 8.57 -1.38
N PRO A 127 14.55 9.07 -2.26
CA PRO A 127 14.23 9.10 -3.69
C PRO A 127 13.88 7.70 -4.23
N SER A 128 12.70 7.57 -4.86
CA SER A 128 12.24 6.33 -5.49
C SER A 128 11.56 6.64 -6.81
N ALA A 129 11.89 5.87 -7.84
CA ALA A 129 11.33 6.03 -9.17
C ALA A 129 10.26 4.94 -9.44
N PRO A 130 9.19 5.27 -10.19
CA PRO A 130 8.24 4.28 -10.65
C PRO A 130 8.92 3.29 -11.62
N ILE A 131 8.37 2.10 -11.73
CA ILE A 131 8.85 1.11 -12.69
C ILE A 131 8.35 1.42 -14.10
N GLY A 132 9.09 1.01 -15.12
CA GLY A 132 8.60 0.89 -16.49
C GLY A 132 9.11 1.95 -17.48
N LEU A 133 9.64 3.07 -17.01
CA LEU A 133 10.12 4.17 -17.87
C LEU A 133 11.62 4.11 -18.20
N HIS A 134 12.45 4.02 -17.16
CA HIS A 134 13.90 4.06 -17.32
C HIS A 134 14.52 2.68 -17.20
N PRO A 135 15.57 2.35 -17.97
CA PRO A 135 16.25 1.08 -17.82
C PRO A 135 16.88 0.98 -16.42
N MET A 136 16.90 -0.22 -15.87
CA MET A 136 17.62 -0.55 -14.64
C MET A 136 17.13 0.19 -13.38
N THR A 137 15.85 0.60 -13.35
CA THR A 137 15.23 1.14 -12.14
C THR A 137 15.30 0.10 -11.01
N LYS A 138 15.77 0.53 -9.84
CA LYS A 138 15.89 -0.30 -8.64
C LYS A 138 14.85 0.08 -7.61
N PRO A 139 14.34 -0.86 -6.81
CA PRO A 139 13.54 -0.52 -5.64
C PRO A 139 14.41 0.12 -4.55
N ASN A 140 13.79 0.99 -3.76
CA ASN A 140 14.26 1.30 -2.42
C ASN A 140 13.73 0.24 -1.45
N ILE A 141 14.54 -0.24 -0.51
CA ILE A 141 14.13 -1.26 0.46
C ILE A 141 14.43 -0.73 1.85
N THR A 142 13.39 -0.65 2.67
CA THR A 142 13.50 -0.32 4.09
C THR A 142 13.16 -1.54 4.92
N GLU A 143 13.99 -1.83 5.92
CA GLU A 143 13.77 -2.89 6.89
C GLU A 143 13.46 -2.27 8.25
N LEU A 144 12.33 -2.65 8.83
CA LEU A 144 11.86 -2.15 10.11
C LEU A 144 11.82 -3.29 11.14
N PRO A 145 12.24 -3.04 12.38
CA PRO A 145 12.12 -4.01 13.46
C PRO A 145 10.65 -4.22 13.84
N VAL A 146 10.33 -5.45 14.26
CA VAL A 146 8.98 -5.80 14.74
C VAL A 146 8.82 -5.36 16.20
N HIS A 147 8.14 -4.24 16.41
CA HIS A 147 7.82 -3.70 17.74
C HIS A 147 6.30 -3.50 17.93
N PRO A 148 5.77 -3.71 19.15
CA PRO A 148 4.36 -3.45 19.44
C PRO A 148 4.02 -1.97 19.22
N TYR A 149 2.76 -1.70 18.88
CA TYR A 149 2.23 -0.37 18.59
C TYR A 149 2.93 0.32 17.40
N THR A 150 3.42 -0.47 16.44
CA THR A 150 3.98 0.05 15.18
C THR A 150 2.92 -0.03 14.09
N TYR A 151 2.68 1.09 13.40
CA TYR A 151 1.80 1.19 12.25
C TYR A 151 2.62 1.62 11.03
N VAL A 152 2.56 0.85 9.95
CA VAL A 152 3.14 1.21 8.65
C VAL A 152 2.00 1.57 7.70
N ILE A 153 2.06 2.77 7.13
CA ILE A 153 1.02 3.34 6.28
C ILE A 153 1.63 3.60 4.91
N ALA A 154 1.16 2.87 3.90
CA ALA A 154 1.55 3.04 2.50
C ALA A 154 0.31 3.36 1.66
N PHE A 155 0.48 4.16 0.60
CA PHE A 155 -0.65 4.64 -0.18
C PHE A 155 -0.25 4.99 -1.62
N THR A 156 -1.26 5.18 -2.46
CA THR A 156 -1.10 5.78 -3.79
C THR A 156 -1.10 7.30 -3.72
N ASP A 157 -0.56 7.93 -4.75
CA ASP A 157 -0.43 9.39 -4.85
C ASP A 157 -1.77 10.12 -4.82
N GLY A 158 -2.89 9.46 -5.16
CA GLY A 158 -4.22 10.04 -4.99
C GLY A 158 -4.51 10.48 -3.54
N LEU A 159 -3.91 9.83 -2.53
CA LEU A 159 -4.02 10.30 -1.15
C LEU A 159 -3.37 11.68 -0.96
N LEU A 160 -2.22 11.93 -1.60
CA LEU A 160 -1.50 13.20 -1.47
C LEU A 160 -2.16 14.32 -2.27
N LYS A 161 -2.86 13.97 -3.37
CA LYS A 161 -3.58 14.93 -4.22
C LYS A 161 -4.94 15.34 -3.65
N ALA A 162 -5.43 14.66 -2.61
CA ALA A 162 -6.73 14.97 -2.02
C ALA A 162 -6.73 16.40 -1.47
N GLY A 163 -7.70 17.21 -1.89
CA GLY A 163 -7.81 18.62 -1.49
C GLY A 163 -7.16 19.63 -2.43
N GLU A 164 -6.33 19.21 -3.40
CA GLU A 164 -5.66 20.13 -4.35
C GLU A 164 -6.66 21.04 -5.10
N ARG A 165 -7.86 20.52 -5.44
CA ARG A 165 -8.93 21.29 -6.12
C ARG A 165 -9.50 22.42 -5.27
N TYR A 166 -9.31 22.36 -3.96
CA TYR A 166 -9.87 23.31 -2.99
C TYR A 166 -8.80 24.11 -2.26
N ASP A 167 -7.53 24.01 -2.68
CA ASP A 167 -6.38 24.63 -2.01
C ASP A 167 -6.23 24.16 -0.54
N GLU A 168 -6.58 22.89 -0.28
CA GLU A 168 -6.46 22.23 1.02
C GLU A 168 -5.38 21.12 0.96
N ASP A 169 -4.66 20.91 2.07
CA ASP A 169 -3.72 19.80 2.26
C ASP A 169 -4.33 18.79 3.25
N VAL A 170 -4.10 17.50 3.00
CA VAL A 170 -4.47 16.43 3.94
C VAL A 170 -3.81 16.64 5.32
N GLU A 171 -2.68 17.33 5.38
CA GLU A 171 -1.86 17.51 6.59
C GLU A 171 -1.61 16.18 7.31
N LEU A 172 -1.24 15.17 6.53
CA LEU A 172 -1.18 13.77 6.97
C LEU A 172 -0.30 13.58 8.21
N GLY A 173 0.84 14.28 8.27
CA GLY A 173 1.71 14.30 9.43
C GLY A 173 1.01 14.82 10.69
N ASN A 174 0.34 15.97 10.61
CA ASN A 174 -0.40 16.56 11.75
C ASN A 174 -1.52 15.64 12.22
N PHE A 175 -2.26 15.05 11.26
CA PHE A 175 -3.32 14.10 11.57
C PHE A 175 -2.80 12.89 12.36
N LEU A 176 -1.67 12.32 11.92
CA LEU A 176 -1.08 11.13 12.54
C LEU A 176 -0.35 11.43 13.86
N VAL A 177 0.20 12.64 14.04
CA VAL A 177 0.72 13.09 15.35
C VAL A 177 -0.39 13.11 16.41
N GLY A 178 -1.63 13.40 16.00
CA GLY A 178 -2.80 13.33 16.88
C GLY A 178 -3.31 11.90 17.17
N TRP A 179 -2.76 10.88 16.53
CA TRP A 179 -3.17 9.50 16.71
C TRP A 179 -2.42 8.83 17.87
N ASP A 180 -3.14 8.43 18.92
CA ASP A 180 -2.53 7.71 20.04
C ASP A 180 -2.24 6.24 19.68
N ALA A 181 -0.98 5.96 19.33
CA ALA A 181 -0.52 4.60 19.03
C ALA A 181 -0.68 3.64 20.22
N LYS A 182 -0.58 4.12 21.48
CA LYS A 182 -0.71 3.29 22.68
C LYS A 182 -2.16 2.89 22.98
N ALA A 183 -3.13 3.63 22.44
CA ALA A 183 -4.53 3.23 22.50
C ALA A 183 -4.80 1.91 21.76
N GLY A 184 -3.90 1.49 20.87
CA GLY A 184 -3.96 0.16 20.24
C GLY A 184 -5.14 -0.02 19.30
N TYR A 185 -5.60 1.07 18.66
CA TYR A 185 -6.64 1.01 17.63
C TYR A 185 -6.23 0.07 16.50
N SER A 186 -7.19 -0.65 15.93
CA SER A 186 -6.91 -1.64 14.87
C SER A 186 -6.40 -0.99 13.59
N ALA A 187 -5.77 -1.78 12.72
CA ALA A 187 -5.39 -1.31 11.37
C ALA A 187 -6.58 -0.75 10.59
N ILE A 188 -7.78 -1.34 10.76
CA ILE A 188 -9.03 -0.89 10.12
C ILE A 188 -9.41 0.50 10.63
N ASN A 189 -9.33 0.76 11.94
CA ASN A 189 -9.69 2.06 12.50
C ASN A 189 -8.84 3.19 11.92
N LEU A 190 -7.52 2.99 11.81
CA LEU A 190 -6.64 3.99 11.23
C LEU A 190 -6.88 4.16 9.72
N CYS A 191 -7.04 3.04 9.00
CA CYS A 191 -7.29 3.06 7.56
C CYS A 191 -8.61 3.81 7.22
N ASP A 192 -9.69 3.52 7.95
CA ASP A 192 -10.98 4.18 7.78
C ASP A 192 -10.92 5.66 8.18
N ALA A 193 -10.17 6.00 9.24
CA ALA A 193 -10.02 7.39 9.66
C ALA A 193 -9.28 8.22 8.60
N LEU A 194 -8.23 7.66 7.99
CA LEU A 194 -7.50 8.27 6.88
C LEU A 194 -8.40 8.42 5.64
N LEU A 195 -9.09 7.35 5.24
CA LEU A 195 -9.98 7.38 4.07
C LEU A 195 -11.12 8.40 4.25
N ASN A 196 -11.77 8.42 5.41
CA ASN A 196 -12.84 9.38 5.70
C ASN A 196 -12.35 10.82 5.68
N ARG A 197 -11.11 11.07 6.15
CA ARG A 197 -10.50 12.39 6.08
C ARG A 197 -10.31 12.86 4.64
N VAL A 198 -9.69 12.03 3.79
CA VAL A 198 -9.44 12.43 2.39
C VAL A 198 -10.73 12.59 1.59
N ILE A 199 -11.72 11.72 1.79
CA ILE A 199 -13.04 11.86 1.17
C ILE A 199 -13.71 13.18 1.59
N LYS A 200 -13.60 13.54 2.88
CA LYS A 200 -14.19 14.79 3.39
C LYS A 200 -13.54 16.03 2.77
N ILE A 201 -12.21 16.04 2.67
CA ILE A 201 -11.44 17.13 2.05
C ILE A 201 -11.82 17.25 0.56
N ASP A 202 -11.98 16.12 -0.14
CA ASP A 202 -12.43 16.09 -1.53
C ASP A 202 -13.96 16.27 -1.70
N ARG A 203 -14.69 16.58 -0.63
CA ARG A 203 -16.15 16.82 -0.61
C ARG A 203 -16.96 15.67 -1.20
N GLY A 204 -16.47 14.44 -1.03
CA GLY A 204 -17.12 13.22 -1.53
C GLY A 204 -16.71 12.84 -2.95
N GLU A 205 -15.84 13.60 -3.62
CA GLU A 205 -15.51 13.41 -5.02
C GLU A 205 -13.99 13.27 -5.23
N PRO A 206 -13.34 12.13 -4.92
CA PRO A 206 -11.89 11.98 -5.03
C PRO A 206 -11.34 12.40 -6.41
N ALA A 207 -10.26 13.17 -6.45
CA ALA A 207 -9.69 13.65 -7.72
C ALA A 207 -8.93 12.55 -8.51
N ASP A 208 -8.44 11.54 -7.81
CA ASP A 208 -7.66 10.43 -8.33
C ASP A 208 -8.05 9.14 -7.59
N ASP A 209 -7.56 7.99 -8.07
CA ASP A 209 -7.72 6.74 -7.34
C ASP A 209 -6.93 6.79 -6.02
N ILE A 210 -7.61 6.47 -4.92
CA ILE A 210 -7.00 6.45 -3.59
C ILE A 210 -7.01 5.02 -3.08
N THR A 211 -5.83 4.51 -2.75
CA THR A 211 -5.66 3.26 -2.02
C THR A 211 -4.73 3.46 -0.83
N ILE A 212 -5.16 3.01 0.35
CA ILE A 212 -4.42 3.09 1.61
C ILE A 212 -4.23 1.67 2.14
N ILE A 213 -3.01 1.33 2.54
CA ILE A 213 -2.66 0.11 3.25
C ILE A 213 -2.13 0.51 4.63
N VAL A 214 -2.76 -0.02 5.67
CA VAL A 214 -2.26 0.10 7.05
C VAL A 214 -1.88 -1.28 7.54
N LEU A 215 -0.63 -1.45 7.95
CA LEU A 215 -0.15 -2.62 8.68
C LEU A 215 0.10 -2.23 10.13
N ALA A 216 -0.49 -2.92 11.10
CA ALA A 216 -0.34 -2.65 12.52
C ALA A 216 0.23 -3.87 13.24
N LEU A 217 1.24 -3.66 14.08
CA LEU A 217 1.76 -4.64 15.03
C LEU A 217 1.21 -4.31 16.41
N LEU A 218 0.27 -5.11 16.90
CA LEU A 218 -0.39 -4.88 18.18
C LEU A 218 -0.11 -6.02 19.17
N PRO A 219 -0.17 -5.78 20.49
CA PRO A 219 -0.16 -6.86 21.47
C PRO A 219 -1.36 -7.80 21.23
N SER A 220 -1.10 -9.09 21.13
CA SER A 220 -2.16 -10.10 21.02
C SER A 220 -2.94 -10.20 22.32
N THR A 221 -4.27 -10.26 22.22
CA THR A 221 -5.20 -10.46 23.33
C THR A 221 -5.55 -11.94 23.56
N THR A 222 -5.05 -12.85 22.73
CA THR A 222 -5.30 -14.29 22.82
C THR A 222 -4.04 -15.13 22.56
N ASP A 223 -3.96 -16.29 23.20
CA ASP A 223 -2.90 -17.29 22.97
C ASP A 223 -3.20 -18.21 21.77
N LYS A 224 -4.41 -18.13 21.18
CA LYS A 224 -4.80 -18.97 20.05
C LYS A 224 -4.21 -18.42 18.74
N ARG A 225 -3.57 -19.29 17.96
CA ARG A 225 -2.98 -18.97 16.64
C ARG A 225 -3.99 -18.98 15.49
N ILE A 226 -5.13 -18.29 15.65
CA ILE A 226 -6.16 -18.20 14.61
C ILE A 226 -5.79 -17.09 13.62
N ARG A 227 -5.73 -17.41 12.32
CA ARG A 227 -5.61 -16.41 11.24
C ARG A 227 -6.99 -16.07 10.68
N ARG A 228 -7.23 -14.80 10.37
CA ARG A 228 -8.49 -14.32 9.79
C ARG A 228 -8.19 -13.44 8.58
N VAL A 229 -9.02 -13.54 7.56
CA VAL A 229 -9.00 -12.67 6.37
C VAL A 229 -10.44 -12.22 6.11
N SER A 230 -10.66 -10.94 5.87
CA SER A 230 -11.98 -10.38 5.60
C SER A 230 -11.94 -9.37 4.46
N ALA A 231 -12.96 -9.39 3.60
CA ALA A 231 -13.16 -8.41 2.53
C ALA A 231 -14.63 -7.96 2.54
N ASN A 232 -14.85 -6.67 2.35
CA ASN A 232 -16.17 -6.05 2.20
C ASN A 232 -16.11 -5.11 0.99
N PHE A 233 -17.08 -5.21 0.09
CA PHE A 233 -17.18 -4.37 -1.09
C PHE A 233 -18.65 -4.11 -1.42
N HIS A 234 -18.93 -2.94 -1.95
CA HIS A 234 -20.27 -2.61 -2.43
C HIS A 234 -20.49 -3.23 -3.80
N MET A 235 -21.68 -3.78 -4.02
CA MET A 235 -22.12 -4.29 -5.31
C MET A 235 -23.40 -3.55 -5.68
N GLU A 236 -23.45 -2.97 -6.88
CA GLU A 236 -24.68 -2.40 -7.42
C GLU A 236 -25.74 -3.49 -7.56
N ARG A 237 -27.00 -3.17 -7.25
CA ARG A 237 -28.09 -4.13 -7.45
C ARG A 237 -28.26 -4.35 -8.96
N PRO A 238 -28.35 -5.61 -9.45
CA PRO A 238 -28.66 -5.85 -10.85
C PRO A 238 -30.02 -5.23 -11.18
N THR A 239 -30.07 -4.45 -12.26
CA THR A 239 -31.29 -3.92 -12.88
C THR A 239 -32.08 -5.01 -13.58
#